data_AF-V4Q474-F1
#
_entry.id   AF-V4Q474-F1
#
_cell.length_a   1.000
_cell.length_b   1.000
_cell.length_c   1.000
_cell.angle_alpha   90.00
_cell.angle_beta   90.00
_cell.angle_gamma   90.00
#
_symmetry.space_group_name_H-M   'P 1'
#
loop_
_entity.id
_entity.type
_entity.pdbx_description
1 polymer ?
#
loop_
_entity_poly.entity_id
_entity_poly.type
_entity_poly.pdbx_seq_one_letter_code
_entity_poly.pdbx_strand_id
1 'polypeptide(L)'
;MVCDADAAEKLDAILSRAFGIADGYKELNGIVFGAVGYNMYEKLGMQNSPMGLVIPDLRTALCVVENRGETCLAATFVSLPGNASLREWVKACHPDLLVRVTQDQFEQSREDYDTDRMERRVKAVRTTLGTAPALDAKGRELARRMTDGLEDLMGYKSIHDVLHGLQMGVLTELLRVSPEATTPFERKGSLRVQVQELKLGYGRIEGQFLHGSAPVQARALRDNVVAQIKAIASQVTAADLEAPETAEAAAGLLRAMLRQQMSLFDSKLVEASEAIPFTAFAALLRSLEPAGEPAGVLSAAAQGLEDIDVRLRDRRVIHQLWQQAEATLVNIEELLRSTGRQIELNFHCRNLVDALRAISARSLDDEVLDMLTLAGLGDADTPLEPEGFKRAFPAFSREVRVRFQQADNRLLQDCGKLKLLQEPLRTLEGDA
;
A
#
# COMPACT_ATOMS: atom_id res chain seq x y z
N MET A 1 -32.67 14.58 1.00
CA MET A 1 -31.31 14.01 1.04
C MET A 1 -31.14 13.36 2.41
N VAL A 2 -31.40 12.05 2.46
CA VAL A 2 -31.37 11.15 3.64
C VAL A 2 -32.37 11.48 4.76
N CYS A 3 -33.33 10.58 5.04
CA CYS A 3 -34.26 10.71 6.17
C CYS A 3 -33.66 10.22 7.51
N ASP A 4 -32.50 9.58 7.46
CA ASP A 4 -31.76 9.03 8.59
C ASP A 4 -30.54 9.92 8.93
N ALA A 5 -30.46 10.36 10.17
CA ALA A 5 -29.40 11.24 10.66
C ALA A 5 -28.01 10.55 10.60
N ASP A 6 -27.94 9.24 10.87
CA ASP A 6 -26.67 8.50 10.87
C ASP A 6 -26.10 8.37 9.45
N ALA A 7 -26.97 8.09 8.47
CA ALA A 7 -26.56 8.04 7.07
C ALA A 7 -26.13 9.43 6.55
N ALA A 8 -26.74 10.52 7.04
CA ALA A 8 -26.33 11.87 6.67
C ALA A 8 -24.96 12.26 7.25
N GLU A 9 -24.70 11.96 8.51
CA GLU A 9 -23.39 12.20 9.14
C GLU A 9 -22.28 11.40 8.46
N LYS A 10 -22.55 10.14 8.08
CA LYS A 10 -21.61 9.32 7.29
C LYS A 10 -21.29 9.96 5.94
N LEU A 11 -22.29 10.47 5.22
CA LEU A 11 -22.07 11.17 3.96
C LEU A 11 -21.23 12.43 4.18
N ASP A 12 -21.56 13.23 5.20
CA ASP A 12 -20.84 14.46 5.52
C ASP A 12 -19.36 14.15 5.81
N ALA A 13 -19.07 13.08 6.56
CA ALA A 13 -17.70 12.60 6.80
C ALA A 13 -17.00 12.08 5.53
N ILE A 14 -17.71 11.40 4.63
CA ILE A 14 -17.14 10.94 3.34
C ILE A 14 -16.74 12.13 2.48
N LEU A 15 -17.64 13.08 2.28
CA LEU A 15 -17.41 14.25 1.44
C LEU A 15 -16.40 15.22 2.07
N SER A 16 -16.43 15.40 3.39
CA SER A 16 -15.45 16.22 4.10
C SER A 16 -14.04 15.67 3.92
N ARG A 17 -13.88 14.34 3.95
CA ARG A 17 -12.58 13.72 3.67
C ARG A 17 -12.22 13.76 2.19
N ALA A 18 -13.18 13.75 1.27
CA ALA A 18 -12.93 13.80 -0.18
C ALA A 18 -12.44 15.18 -0.60
N PHE A 19 -13.10 16.24 -0.14
CA PHE A 19 -12.79 17.63 -0.48
C PHE A 19 -11.92 18.34 0.56
N GLY A 20 -11.59 17.70 1.69
CA GLY A 20 -10.69 18.23 2.73
C GLY A 20 -9.21 18.20 2.33
N ILE A 21 -8.92 18.63 1.11
CA ILE A 21 -7.61 18.68 0.46
C ILE A 21 -7.36 20.08 -0.10
N ALA A 22 -6.12 20.36 -0.52
CA ALA A 22 -5.81 21.60 -1.22
C ALA A 22 -6.76 21.79 -2.43
N ASP A 23 -7.29 23.00 -2.59
CA ASP A 23 -8.28 23.37 -3.62
C ASP A 23 -9.65 22.67 -3.58
N GLY A 24 -9.92 21.83 -2.59
CA GLY A 24 -11.16 21.05 -2.56
C GLY A 24 -12.44 21.90 -2.46
N TYR A 25 -12.38 23.13 -1.90
CA TYR A 25 -13.50 24.08 -1.92
C TYR A 25 -13.84 24.52 -3.33
N LYS A 26 -12.80 24.81 -4.13
CA LYS A 26 -12.96 25.21 -5.53
C LYS A 26 -13.53 24.06 -6.36
N GLU A 27 -13.06 22.84 -6.14
CA GLU A 27 -13.56 21.64 -6.82
C GLU A 27 -15.03 21.38 -6.49
N LEU A 28 -15.36 21.35 -5.20
CA LEU A 28 -16.74 21.17 -4.74
C LEU A 28 -17.65 22.28 -5.27
N ASN A 29 -17.22 23.54 -5.23
CA ASN A 29 -17.97 24.64 -5.81
C ASN A 29 -18.21 24.45 -7.31
N GLY A 30 -17.21 23.99 -8.07
CA GLY A 30 -17.36 23.71 -9.50
C GLY A 30 -18.44 22.65 -9.77
N ILE A 31 -18.44 21.58 -8.98
CA ILE A 31 -19.43 20.50 -9.06
C ILE A 31 -20.83 21.02 -8.72
N VAL A 32 -20.97 21.69 -7.57
CA VAL A 32 -22.24 22.21 -7.06
C VAL A 32 -22.82 23.28 -8.00
N PHE A 33 -21.99 24.20 -8.47
CA PHE A 33 -22.40 25.24 -9.40
C PHE A 33 -22.80 24.65 -10.75
N GLY A 34 -22.05 23.69 -11.28
CA GLY A 34 -22.39 23.01 -12.53
C GLY A 34 -23.69 22.20 -12.43
N ALA A 35 -23.96 21.59 -11.27
CA ALA A 35 -25.14 20.75 -11.07
C ALA A 35 -26.43 21.55 -10.83
N VAL A 36 -26.37 22.60 -10.01
CA VAL A 36 -27.58 23.30 -9.51
C VAL A 36 -27.48 24.83 -9.54
N GLY A 37 -26.42 25.38 -10.14
CA GLY A 37 -26.20 26.83 -10.23
C GLY A 37 -25.94 27.51 -8.89
N TYR A 38 -25.62 26.75 -7.84
CA TYR A 38 -25.37 27.28 -6.50
C TYR A 38 -23.88 27.64 -6.35
N ASN A 39 -23.58 28.94 -6.31
CA ASN A 39 -22.22 29.43 -6.11
C ASN A 39 -21.89 29.48 -4.61
N MET A 40 -21.09 28.53 -4.12
CA MET A 40 -20.71 28.43 -2.72
C MET A 40 -19.94 29.65 -2.23
N TYR A 41 -19.10 30.26 -3.08
CA TYR A 41 -18.33 31.46 -2.71
C TYR A 41 -19.25 32.62 -2.30
N GLU A 42 -20.34 32.82 -3.03
CA GLU A 42 -21.30 33.89 -2.75
C GLU A 42 -22.27 33.52 -1.64
N LYS A 43 -22.66 32.25 -1.55
CA LYS A 43 -23.79 31.83 -0.71
C LYS A 43 -23.38 31.35 0.67
N LEU A 44 -22.20 30.72 0.79
CA LEU A 44 -21.65 30.28 2.07
C LEU A 44 -20.52 31.21 2.53
N GLY A 45 -19.66 31.68 1.62
CA GLY A 45 -18.52 32.53 1.98
C GLY A 45 -17.43 31.83 2.80
N MET A 46 -17.48 30.49 2.87
CA MET A 46 -16.65 29.64 3.74
C MET A 46 -15.40 29.08 3.03
N GLN A 47 -14.83 29.82 2.08
CA GLN A 47 -13.74 29.34 1.21
C GLN A 47 -12.46 28.93 1.94
N ASN A 48 -12.23 29.49 3.14
CA ASN A 48 -11.11 29.16 4.01
C ASN A 48 -11.50 28.27 5.19
N SER A 49 -12.76 27.86 5.26
CA SER A 49 -13.27 27.01 6.33
C SER A 49 -12.96 25.54 6.03
N PRO A 50 -12.77 24.72 7.07
CA PRO A 50 -12.58 23.29 6.91
C PRO A 50 -13.85 22.65 6.36
N MET A 51 -13.66 21.60 5.54
CA MET A 51 -14.79 20.93 4.88
C MET A 51 -15.78 20.29 5.85
N GLY A 52 -15.33 19.90 7.05
CA GLY A 52 -16.23 19.41 8.11
C GLY A 52 -17.31 20.40 8.53
N LEU A 53 -17.12 21.71 8.29
CA LEU A 53 -18.13 22.75 8.51
C LEU A 53 -18.86 23.11 7.22
N VAL A 54 -18.15 23.15 6.09
CA VAL A 54 -18.73 23.52 4.78
C VAL A 54 -19.76 22.50 4.32
N ILE A 55 -19.49 21.19 4.48
CA ILE A 55 -20.33 20.12 3.93
C ILE A 55 -21.71 20.06 4.62
N PRO A 56 -21.82 20.07 5.96
CA PRO A 56 -23.14 20.10 6.63
C PRO A 56 -23.96 21.35 6.28
N ASP A 57 -23.31 22.52 6.20
CA ASP A 57 -23.98 23.79 5.85
C ASP A 57 -24.46 23.78 4.39
N LEU A 58 -23.62 23.30 3.47
CA LEU A 58 -23.99 23.10 2.07
C LEU A 58 -25.18 22.14 1.93
N ARG A 59 -25.12 20.98 2.61
CA ARG A 59 -26.22 20.00 2.62
C ARG A 59 -27.51 20.64 3.13
N THR A 60 -27.45 21.37 4.24
CA THR A 60 -28.61 22.08 4.81
C THR A 60 -29.18 23.07 3.80
N ALA A 61 -28.33 23.90 3.19
CA ALA A 61 -28.75 24.88 2.18
C ALA A 61 -29.39 24.24 0.94
N LEU A 62 -28.87 23.09 0.48
CA LEU A 62 -29.38 22.37 -0.68
C LEU A 62 -30.65 21.56 -0.38
N CYS A 63 -30.89 21.17 0.87
CA CYS A 63 -32.11 20.50 1.30
C CYS A 63 -33.33 21.42 1.40
N VAL A 64 -33.12 22.72 1.64
CA VAL A 64 -34.21 23.72 1.74
C VAL A 64 -34.83 24.04 0.36
N VAL A 65 -34.14 23.72 -0.73
CA VAL A 65 -34.61 23.94 -2.10
C VAL A 65 -34.91 22.60 -2.78
N GLU A 66 -36.19 22.35 -3.11
CA GLU A 66 -36.65 21.06 -3.65
C GLU A 66 -35.77 20.57 -4.83
N ASN A 67 -35.39 19.29 -4.77
CA ASN A 67 -34.61 18.52 -5.76
C ASN A 67 -33.15 18.94 -6.03
N ARG A 68 -32.61 19.98 -5.37
CA ARG A 68 -31.20 20.36 -5.57
C ARG A 68 -30.22 19.42 -4.87
N GLY A 69 -30.57 18.92 -3.68
CA GLY A 69 -29.71 17.99 -2.94
C GLY A 69 -29.38 16.71 -3.72
N GLU A 70 -30.39 16.04 -4.25
CA GLU A 70 -30.20 14.78 -4.99
C GLU A 70 -29.42 14.97 -6.30
N THR A 71 -29.72 16.04 -7.04
CA THR A 71 -28.96 16.42 -8.24
C THR A 71 -27.49 16.68 -7.92
N CYS A 72 -27.23 17.38 -6.80
CA CYS A 72 -25.87 17.65 -6.34
C CYS A 72 -25.14 16.38 -5.87
N LEU A 73 -25.83 15.48 -5.17
CA LEU A 73 -25.29 14.18 -4.77
C LEU A 73 -24.90 13.35 -6.00
N ALA A 74 -25.78 13.26 -7.00
CA ALA A 74 -25.50 12.53 -8.25
C ALA A 74 -24.29 13.12 -8.99
N ALA A 75 -24.21 14.44 -9.10
CA ALA A 75 -23.05 15.12 -9.71
C ALA A 75 -21.75 14.89 -8.94
N THR A 76 -21.82 14.90 -7.61
CA THR A 76 -20.67 14.61 -6.73
C THR A 76 -20.21 13.16 -6.88
N PHE A 77 -21.14 12.21 -6.97
CA PHE A 77 -20.83 10.80 -7.19
C PHE A 77 -20.13 10.56 -8.53
N VAL A 78 -20.64 11.17 -9.61
CA VAL A 78 -20.00 11.11 -10.94
C VAL A 78 -18.63 11.77 -10.97
N SER A 79 -18.42 12.83 -10.18
CA SER A 79 -17.14 13.53 -10.10
C SER A 79 -16.10 12.82 -9.23
N LEU A 80 -16.51 11.81 -8.45
CA LEU A 80 -15.65 11.02 -7.59
C LEU A 80 -15.77 9.51 -7.92
N PRO A 81 -15.56 9.11 -9.19
CA PRO A 81 -15.89 7.77 -9.66
C PRO A 81 -15.11 6.67 -8.95
N GLY A 82 -13.91 6.98 -8.42
CA GLY A 82 -13.06 6.03 -7.68
C GLY A 82 -13.26 6.01 -6.16
N ASN A 83 -14.18 6.79 -5.58
CA ASN A 83 -14.35 6.86 -4.13
C ASN A 83 -15.16 5.69 -3.57
N ALA A 84 -14.47 4.68 -3.03
CA ALA A 84 -15.08 3.45 -2.51
C ALA A 84 -16.09 3.70 -1.38
N SER A 85 -15.78 4.59 -0.42
CA SER A 85 -16.70 4.90 0.68
C SER A 85 -17.98 5.58 0.19
N LEU A 86 -17.86 6.47 -0.81
CA LEU A 86 -19.03 7.10 -1.42
C LEU A 86 -19.87 6.08 -2.21
N ARG A 87 -19.22 5.17 -2.95
CA ARG A 87 -19.90 4.10 -3.69
C ARG A 87 -20.68 3.16 -2.78
N GLU A 88 -20.08 2.70 -1.67
CA GLU A 88 -20.77 1.84 -0.69
C GLU A 88 -21.92 2.56 0.00
N TRP A 89 -21.73 3.84 0.35
CA TRP A 89 -22.80 4.66 0.89
C TRP A 89 -23.95 4.84 -0.11
N VAL A 90 -23.65 5.12 -1.37
CA VAL A 90 -24.64 5.22 -2.46
C VAL A 90 -25.37 3.88 -2.66
N LYS A 91 -24.65 2.76 -2.63
CA LYS A 91 -25.25 1.42 -2.73
C LYS A 91 -26.25 1.15 -1.61
N ALA A 92 -25.97 1.59 -0.39
CA ALA A 92 -26.84 1.41 0.78
C ALA A 92 -28.03 2.38 0.80
N CYS A 93 -27.83 3.64 0.42
CA CYS A 93 -28.81 4.71 0.65
C CYS A 93 -29.53 5.21 -0.62
N HIS A 94 -28.89 5.13 -1.79
CA HIS A 94 -29.38 5.64 -3.08
C HIS A 94 -28.96 4.72 -4.25
N PRO A 95 -29.39 3.45 -4.26
CA PRO A 95 -28.90 2.44 -5.20
C PRO A 95 -29.19 2.76 -6.68
N ASP A 96 -30.21 3.58 -6.94
CA ASP A 96 -30.55 4.09 -8.27
C ASP A 96 -29.45 4.97 -8.88
N LEU A 97 -28.61 5.62 -8.06
CA LEU A 97 -27.47 6.40 -8.53
C LEU A 97 -26.28 5.54 -8.98
N LEU A 98 -26.23 4.24 -8.63
CA LEU A 98 -25.12 3.36 -9.04
C LEU A 98 -24.97 3.25 -10.56
N VAL A 99 -26.07 3.39 -11.32
CA VAL A 99 -26.02 3.38 -12.79
C VAL A 99 -25.19 4.53 -13.37
N ARG A 100 -24.93 5.60 -12.59
CA ARG A 100 -24.18 6.77 -13.01
C ARG A 100 -22.67 6.55 -13.01
N VAL A 101 -22.17 5.57 -12.26
CA VAL A 101 -20.76 5.15 -12.23
C VAL A 101 -20.74 3.63 -12.26
N THR A 102 -20.46 3.06 -13.43
CA THR A 102 -20.41 1.60 -13.61
C THR A 102 -19.30 0.97 -12.75
N GLN A 103 -19.35 -0.35 -12.55
CA GLN A 103 -18.28 -1.06 -11.85
C GLN A 103 -16.94 -0.86 -12.56
N ASP A 104 -16.90 -1.04 -13.88
CA ASP A 104 -15.72 -0.81 -14.69
C ASP A 104 -15.15 0.61 -14.55
N GLN A 105 -16.01 1.63 -14.51
CA GLN A 105 -15.58 3.03 -14.31
C GLN A 105 -14.98 3.25 -12.92
N PHE A 106 -15.59 2.64 -11.90
CA PHE A 106 -15.06 2.68 -10.54
C PHE A 106 -13.68 2.02 -10.48
N GLU A 107 -13.53 0.81 -11.02
CA GLU A 107 -12.27 0.06 -11.00
C GLU A 107 -11.16 0.79 -11.77
N GLN A 108 -11.47 1.34 -12.95
CA GLN A 108 -10.53 2.16 -13.73
C GLN A 108 -10.10 3.43 -13.00
N SER A 109 -10.99 4.03 -12.19
CA SER A 109 -10.72 5.31 -11.53
C SER A 109 -10.23 5.19 -10.09
N ARG A 110 -10.39 4.02 -9.46
CA ARG A 110 -10.14 3.84 -8.02
C ARG A 110 -8.68 4.09 -7.66
N GLU A 111 -7.77 3.52 -8.44
CA GLU A 111 -6.34 3.64 -8.18
C GLU A 111 -5.84 5.07 -8.38
N ASP A 112 -6.29 5.74 -9.45
CA ASP A 112 -5.96 7.13 -9.72
C ASP A 112 -6.50 8.06 -8.63
N TYR A 113 -7.76 7.86 -8.23
CA TYR A 113 -8.38 8.61 -7.14
C TYR A 113 -7.62 8.45 -5.82
N ASP A 114 -7.31 7.21 -5.44
CA ASP A 114 -6.55 6.93 -4.24
C ASP A 114 -5.15 7.55 -4.29
N THR A 115 -4.50 7.50 -5.45
CA THR A 115 -3.13 8.00 -5.65
C THR A 115 -3.07 9.53 -5.59
N ASP A 116 -3.94 10.21 -6.32
CA ASP A 116 -4.08 11.68 -6.34
C ASP A 116 -4.43 12.21 -4.96
N ARG A 117 -5.39 11.57 -4.28
CA ARG A 117 -5.81 11.97 -2.93
C ARG A 117 -4.67 11.86 -1.91
N MET A 118 -3.90 10.78 -1.95
CA MET A 118 -2.73 10.62 -1.08
C MET A 118 -1.70 11.72 -1.34
N GLU A 119 -1.41 12.02 -2.61
CA GLU A 119 -0.45 13.05 -3.00
C GLU A 119 -0.88 14.45 -2.52
N ARG A 120 -2.15 14.82 -2.77
CA ARG A 120 -2.69 16.11 -2.34
C ARG A 120 -2.73 16.26 -0.82
N ARG A 121 -3.01 15.17 -0.09
CA ARG A 121 -2.95 15.16 1.39
C ARG A 121 -1.54 15.36 1.90
N VAL A 122 -0.58 14.60 1.39
CA VAL A 122 0.83 14.77 1.75
C VAL A 122 1.30 16.19 1.45
N LYS A 123 0.91 16.75 0.28
CA LYS A 123 1.23 18.13 -0.09
C LYS A 123 0.61 19.16 0.87
N ALA A 124 -0.66 18.98 1.24
CA ALA A 124 -1.34 19.86 2.18
C ALA A 124 -0.68 19.81 3.57
N VAL A 125 -0.45 18.60 4.10
CA VAL A 125 0.25 18.38 5.37
C VAL A 125 1.64 19.02 5.32
N ARG A 126 2.44 18.73 4.28
CA ARG A 126 3.78 19.32 4.10
C ARG A 126 3.75 20.85 4.17
N THR A 127 2.82 21.47 3.46
CA THR A 127 2.68 22.94 3.40
C THR A 127 2.34 23.51 4.77
N THR A 128 1.39 22.88 5.47
CA THR A 128 1.02 23.29 6.83
C THR A 128 2.17 23.11 7.80
N LEU A 129 2.88 21.98 7.78
CA LEU A 129 4.02 21.74 8.67
C LEU A 129 5.15 22.73 8.44
N GLY A 130 5.41 23.12 7.19
CA GLY A 130 6.43 24.13 6.87
C GLY A 130 6.10 25.55 7.35
N THR A 131 4.87 25.80 7.80
CA THR A 131 4.41 27.09 8.33
C THR A 131 3.87 26.99 9.76
N ALA A 132 3.97 25.81 10.38
CA ALA A 132 3.45 25.56 11.71
C ALA A 132 4.23 26.36 12.77
N PRO A 133 3.57 26.76 13.88
CA PRO A 133 4.23 27.47 14.96
C PRO A 133 5.34 26.61 15.59
N ALA A 134 6.31 27.27 16.21
CA ALA A 134 7.39 26.60 16.92
C ALA A 134 6.83 25.63 17.99
N LEU A 135 7.31 24.39 17.97
CA LEU A 135 6.87 23.36 18.90
C LEU A 135 7.59 23.46 20.24
N ASP A 136 6.89 23.10 21.32
CA ASP A 136 7.50 22.88 22.63
C ASP A 136 8.39 21.61 22.64
N ALA A 137 9.05 21.33 23.76
CA ALA A 137 9.96 20.17 23.84
C ALA A 137 9.25 18.83 23.55
N LYS A 138 7.98 18.69 23.95
CA LYS A 138 7.18 17.48 23.72
C LYS A 138 6.81 17.34 22.24
N GLY A 139 6.43 18.44 21.59
CA GLY A 139 6.13 18.49 20.17
C GLY A 139 7.35 18.21 19.30
N ARG A 140 8.52 18.77 19.64
CA ARG A 140 9.78 18.48 18.96
C ARG A 140 10.17 17.00 19.04
N GLU A 141 9.95 16.37 20.20
CA GLU A 141 10.18 14.94 20.36
C GLU A 141 9.20 14.09 19.51
N LEU A 142 7.93 14.50 19.42
CA LEU A 142 6.99 13.81 18.53
C LEU A 142 7.36 13.96 17.04
N ALA A 143 7.80 15.16 16.63
CA ALA A 143 8.29 15.40 15.26
C ALA A 143 9.49 14.49 14.95
N ARG A 144 10.48 14.43 15.86
CA ARG A 144 11.64 13.54 15.74
C ARG A 144 11.23 12.07 15.60
N ARG A 145 10.34 11.58 16.45
CA ARG A 145 9.83 10.21 16.38
C ARG A 145 9.11 9.91 15.07
N MET A 146 8.40 10.89 14.49
CA MET A 146 7.83 10.72 13.15
C MET A 146 8.92 10.65 12.07
N THR A 147 9.91 11.54 12.12
CA THR A 147 11.04 11.54 11.18
C THR A 147 11.78 10.20 11.22
N ASP A 148 12.21 9.77 12.40
CA ASP A 148 12.94 8.51 12.60
C ASP A 148 12.10 7.31 12.13
N GLY A 149 10.82 7.25 12.48
CA GLY A 149 9.93 6.16 12.05
C GLY A 149 9.71 6.11 10.53
N LEU A 150 9.61 7.26 9.87
CA LEU A 150 9.52 7.35 8.41
C LEU A 150 10.81 6.90 7.72
N GLU A 151 11.97 7.28 8.27
CA GLU A 151 13.28 6.85 7.77
C GLU A 151 13.46 5.34 7.89
N ASP A 152 13.15 4.77 9.06
CA ASP A 152 13.23 3.33 9.30
C ASP A 152 12.29 2.56 8.36
N LEU A 153 11.04 3.00 8.22
CA LEU A 153 10.06 2.40 7.30
C LEU A 153 10.58 2.36 5.86
N MET A 154 11.14 3.48 5.39
CA MET A 154 11.74 3.55 4.05
C MET A 154 12.97 2.67 3.90
N GLY A 155 13.83 2.63 4.91
CA GLY A 155 15.03 1.80 4.92
C GLY A 155 14.68 0.31 4.82
N TYR A 156 13.75 -0.16 5.66
CA TYR A 156 13.27 -1.54 5.60
C TYR A 156 12.60 -1.88 4.27
N LYS A 157 11.78 -0.98 3.70
CA LYS A 157 11.11 -1.23 2.39
C LYS A 157 12.15 -1.33 1.27
N SER A 158 13.13 -0.45 1.27
CA SER A 158 14.17 -0.45 0.24
C SER A 158 15.01 -1.74 0.28
N ILE A 159 15.29 -2.26 1.47
CA ILE A 159 15.98 -3.55 1.62
C ILE A 159 15.07 -4.70 1.17
N HIS A 160 13.81 -4.72 1.61
CA HIS A 160 12.81 -5.70 1.16
C HIS A 160 12.72 -5.75 -0.37
N ASP A 161 12.72 -4.61 -1.05
CA ASP A 161 12.57 -4.54 -2.50
C ASP A 161 13.79 -5.05 -3.24
N VAL A 162 14.99 -4.85 -2.68
CA VAL A 162 16.19 -5.51 -3.20
C VAL A 162 16.09 -7.03 -3.02
N LEU A 163 15.64 -7.52 -1.87
CA LEU A 163 15.44 -8.96 -1.65
C LEU A 163 14.41 -9.54 -2.63
N HIS A 164 13.29 -8.86 -2.84
CA HIS A 164 12.28 -9.25 -3.81
C HIS A 164 12.83 -9.24 -5.25
N GLY A 165 13.63 -8.22 -5.61
CA GLY A 165 14.34 -8.18 -6.89
C GLY A 165 15.29 -9.37 -7.10
N LEU A 166 16.00 -9.78 -6.05
CA LEU A 166 16.84 -10.99 -6.08
C LEU A 166 16.00 -12.27 -6.20
N GLN A 167 14.83 -12.34 -5.56
CA GLN A 167 13.91 -13.46 -5.70
C GLN A 167 13.36 -13.57 -7.14
N MET A 168 12.89 -12.46 -7.70
CA MET A 168 12.22 -12.46 -9.02
C MET A 168 13.21 -12.58 -10.18
N GLY A 169 14.41 -12.02 -10.04
CA GLY A 169 15.46 -12.08 -11.06
C GLY A 169 16.44 -13.23 -10.84
N VAL A 170 17.28 -13.10 -9.81
CA VAL A 170 18.44 -13.99 -9.62
C VAL A 170 18.02 -15.42 -9.33
N LEU A 171 17.13 -15.62 -8.36
CA LEU A 171 16.69 -16.97 -7.99
C LEU A 171 15.97 -17.65 -9.17
N THR A 172 15.09 -16.93 -9.89
CA THR A 172 14.41 -17.46 -11.07
C THR A 172 15.39 -17.93 -12.14
N GLU A 173 16.42 -17.12 -12.45
CA GLU A 173 17.42 -17.49 -13.44
C GLU A 173 18.32 -18.64 -13.00
N LEU A 174 18.73 -18.68 -11.72
CA LEU A 174 19.50 -19.80 -11.18
C LEU A 174 18.74 -21.13 -11.31
N LEU A 175 17.43 -21.12 -11.04
CA LEU A 175 16.56 -22.30 -11.21
C LEU A 175 16.32 -22.67 -12.67
N ARG A 176 16.45 -21.72 -13.59
CA ARG A 176 16.34 -21.97 -15.02
C ARG A 176 17.60 -22.62 -15.60
N VAL A 177 18.78 -22.32 -15.06
CA VAL A 177 20.07 -22.82 -15.56
C VAL A 177 20.65 -24.02 -14.80
N SER A 178 20.02 -24.40 -13.69
CA SER A 178 20.26 -25.67 -13.00
C SER A 178 19.95 -26.95 -13.80
N PRO A 179 19.00 -27.02 -14.76
CA PRO A 179 18.76 -28.25 -15.49
C PRO A 179 19.92 -28.63 -16.43
N GLU A 180 20.09 -29.95 -16.60
CA GLU A 180 21.07 -30.57 -17.52
C GLU A 180 20.89 -30.15 -18.98
N ALA A 181 19.71 -29.65 -19.35
CA ALA A 181 19.39 -29.21 -20.71
C ALA A 181 20.10 -27.91 -21.16
N THR A 182 20.75 -27.19 -20.23
CA THR A 182 21.47 -25.93 -20.53
C THR A 182 22.91 -26.22 -20.93
N THR A 183 23.42 -25.58 -21.99
CA THR A 183 24.81 -25.81 -22.39
C THR A 183 25.80 -25.24 -21.35
N PRO A 184 27.02 -25.82 -21.20
CA PRO A 184 28.01 -25.30 -20.27
C PRO A 184 28.37 -23.82 -20.48
N PHE A 185 28.43 -23.37 -21.74
CA PHE A 185 28.71 -21.98 -22.09
C PHE A 185 27.60 -21.02 -21.60
N GLU A 186 26.34 -21.36 -21.85
CA GLU A 186 25.19 -20.57 -21.40
C GLU A 186 25.10 -20.53 -19.88
N ARG A 187 25.35 -21.67 -19.21
CA ARG A 187 25.36 -21.77 -17.74
C ARG A 187 26.42 -20.84 -17.14
N LYS A 188 27.65 -20.91 -17.65
CA LYS A 188 28.76 -20.05 -17.22
C LYS A 188 28.45 -18.56 -17.42
N GLY A 189 27.89 -18.21 -18.59
CA GLY A 189 27.46 -16.84 -18.88
C GLY A 189 26.40 -16.35 -17.90
N SER A 190 25.35 -17.15 -17.68
CA SER A 190 24.26 -16.83 -16.77
C SER A 190 24.75 -16.68 -15.33
N LEU A 191 25.53 -17.63 -14.81
CA LEU A 191 26.05 -17.59 -13.44
C LEU A 191 26.93 -16.36 -13.20
N ARG A 192 27.72 -15.91 -14.18
CA ARG A 192 28.49 -14.65 -14.07
C ARG A 192 27.59 -13.44 -13.92
N VAL A 193 26.51 -13.37 -14.72
CA VAL A 193 25.51 -12.29 -14.60
C VAL A 193 24.85 -12.33 -13.22
N GLN A 194 24.44 -13.51 -12.77
CA GLN A 194 23.79 -13.67 -11.46
C GLN A 194 24.70 -13.30 -10.28
N VAL A 195 25.99 -13.63 -10.35
CA VAL A 195 26.98 -13.15 -9.37
C VAL A 195 27.07 -11.63 -9.37
N GLN A 196 27.04 -10.99 -10.54
CA GLN A 196 27.08 -9.53 -10.63
C GLN A 196 25.80 -8.91 -10.06
N GLU A 197 24.63 -9.47 -10.32
CA GLU A 197 23.37 -9.00 -9.75
C GLU A 197 23.32 -9.17 -8.22
N LEU A 198 23.85 -10.26 -7.68
CA LEU A 198 24.04 -10.42 -6.22
C LEU A 198 24.95 -9.34 -5.65
N LYS A 199 26.03 -8.97 -6.37
CA LYS A 199 26.95 -7.91 -5.97
C LYS A 199 26.30 -6.53 -5.97
N LEU A 200 25.54 -6.23 -7.01
CA LEU A 200 24.75 -5.01 -7.08
C LEU A 200 23.69 -4.98 -5.98
N GLY A 201 23.04 -6.11 -5.70
CA GLY A 201 22.04 -6.27 -4.64
C GLY A 201 22.61 -5.93 -3.27
N TYR A 202 23.70 -6.58 -2.82
CA TYR A 202 24.27 -6.25 -1.52
C TYR A 202 24.80 -4.81 -1.48
N GLY A 203 25.36 -4.28 -2.58
CA GLY A 203 25.84 -2.90 -2.64
C GLY A 203 24.71 -1.87 -2.48
N ARG A 204 23.53 -2.16 -3.05
CA ARG A 204 22.33 -1.35 -2.85
C ARG A 204 21.85 -1.39 -1.41
N ILE A 205 21.91 -2.55 -0.75
CA ILE A 205 21.55 -2.72 0.67
C ILE A 205 22.55 -1.98 1.58
N GLU A 206 23.85 -2.07 1.30
CA GLU A 206 24.89 -1.33 2.04
C GLU A 206 24.69 0.18 1.95
N GLY A 207 24.27 0.67 0.78
CA GLY A 207 23.95 2.08 0.55
C GLY A 207 22.62 2.54 1.15
N GLN A 208 21.78 1.63 1.68
CA GLN A 208 20.56 2.04 2.37
C GLN A 208 20.92 2.60 3.76
N PHE A 209 20.51 3.84 3.97
CA PHE A 209 20.60 4.50 5.26
C PHE A 209 19.44 4.05 6.13
N LEU A 210 19.72 3.19 7.11
CA LEU A 210 19.00 3.24 8.38
C LEU A 210 19.59 4.42 9.14
N HIS A 211 18.76 5.27 9.75
CA HIS A 211 19.20 6.58 10.23
C HIS A 211 20.42 6.51 11.18
N GLY A 212 21.14 7.63 11.35
CA GLY A 212 22.34 7.68 12.20
C GLY A 212 22.08 7.21 13.64
N SER A 213 20.87 7.47 14.16
CA SER A 213 20.41 7.04 15.47
C SER A 213 19.63 5.70 15.44
N ALA A 214 19.63 5.00 14.29
CA ALA A 214 18.87 3.75 14.14
C ALA A 214 19.29 2.77 15.22
N PRO A 215 18.35 1.98 15.76
CA PRO A 215 18.66 0.99 16.76
C PRO A 215 19.82 0.12 16.28
N VAL A 216 20.76 -0.21 17.17
CA VAL A 216 21.92 -1.07 16.84
C VAL A 216 21.47 -2.37 16.15
N GLN A 217 20.29 -2.88 16.53
CA GLN A 217 19.64 -4.05 15.97
C GLN A 217 19.29 -3.88 14.48
N ALA A 218 18.86 -2.69 14.05
CA ALA A 218 18.51 -2.41 12.65
C ALA A 218 19.75 -2.48 11.75
N ARG A 219 20.86 -1.86 12.19
CA ARG A 219 22.15 -1.94 11.49
C ARG A 219 22.70 -3.36 11.46
N ALA A 220 22.64 -4.08 12.58
CA ALA A 220 23.07 -5.48 12.66
C ALA A 220 22.27 -6.38 11.72
N LEU A 221 20.96 -6.15 11.60
CA LEU A 221 20.09 -6.87 10.68
C LEU A 221 20.49 -6.64 9.22
N ARG A 222 20.67 -5.38 8.80
CA ARG A 222 21.18 -5.03 7.46
C ARG A 222 22.53 -5.72 7.18
N ASP A 223 23.48 -5.60 8.11
CA ASP A 223 24.83 -6.15 7.94
C ASP A 223 24.82 -7.67 7.84
N ASN A 224 23.92 -8.33 8.58
CA ASN A 224 23.72 -9.77 8.48
C ASN A 224 23.23 -10.20 7.08
N VAL A 225 22.24 -9.50 6.52
CA VAL A 225 21.74 -9.76 5.16
C VAL A 225 22.84 -9.56 4.12
N VAL A 226 23.58 -8.45 4.22
CA VAL A 226 24.71 -8.14 3.34
C VAL A 226 25.76 -9.26 3.40
N ALA A 227 26.12 -9.70 4.61
CA ALA A 227 27.08 -10.79 4.79
C ALA A 227 26.61 -12.11 4.15
N GLN A 228 25.32 -12.46 4.30
CA GLN A 228 24.75 -13.66 3.68
C GLN A 228 24.78 -13.59 2.14
N ILE A 229 24.36 -12.47 1.55
CA ILE A 229 24.37 -12.30 0.08
C ILE A 229 25.83 -12.32 -0.45
N LYS A 230 26.77 -11.67 0.26
CA LYS A 230 28.20 -11.71 -0.06
C LYS A 230 28.77 -13.13 -0.01
N ALA A 231 28.38 -13.92 0.99
CA ALA A 231 28.80 -15.31 1.13
C ALA A 231 28.31 -16.16 -0.06
N ILE A 232 27.03 -16.03 -0.45
CA ILE A 232 26.49 -16.72 -1.62
C ILE A 232 27.24 -16.32 -2.89
N ALA A 233 27.42 -15.01 -3.14
CA ALA A 233 28.14 -14.54 -4.32
C ALA A 233 29.60 -15.04 -4.37
N SER A 234 30.27 -15.13 -3.22
CA SER A 234 31.65 -15.63 -3.11
C SER A 234 31.74 -17.13 -3.38
N GLN A 235 30.78 -17.92 -2.87
CA GLN A 235 30.73 -19.35 -3.13
C GLN A 235 30.51 -19.66 -4.61
N VAL A 236 29.59 -18.96 -5.28
CA VAL A 236 29.38 -19.13 -6.72
C VAL A 236 30.62 -18.71 -7.52
N THR A 237 31.30 -17.63 -7.10
CA THR A 237 32.52 -17.17 -7.78
C THR A 237 33.67 -18.19 -7.70
N ALA A 238 33.75 -18.95 -6.60
CA ALA A 238 34.82 -19.94 -6.38
C ALA A 238 34.51 -21.33 -6.96
N ALA A 239 33.27 -21.58 -7.39
CA ALA A 239 32.81 -22.87 -7.87
C ALA A 239 33.09 -23.07 -9.39
N ASP A 240 32.91 -24.30 -9.86
CA ASP A 240 32.90 -24.59 -11.29
C ASP A 240 31.60 -24.05 -11.92
N LEU A 241 31.73 -22.96 -12.68
CA LEU A 241 30.59 -22.30 -13.33
C LEU A 241 30.00 -23.09 -14.51
N GLU A 242 30.67 -24.16 -14.94
CA GLU A 242 30.16 -25.05 -15.98
C GLU A 242 29.36 -26.21 -15.38
N ALA A 243 29.50 -26.49 -14.08
CA ALA A 243 28.81 -27.55 -13.36
C ALA A 243 27.34 -27.18 -13.04
N PRO A 244 26.35 -28.02 -13.37
CA PRO A 244 24.94 -27.80 -13.00
C PRO A 244 24.73 -27.63 -11.50
N GLU A 245 25.47 -28.39 -10.68
CA GLU A 245 25.34 -28.43 -9.22
C GLU A 245 25.66 -27.08 -8.58
N THR A 246 26.51 -26.27 -9.22
CA THR A 246 26.83 -24.90 -8.77
C THR A 246 25.59 -24.01 -8.79
N ALA A 247 24.79 -24.10 -9.85
CA ALA A 247 23.55 -23.33 -9.97
C ALA A 247 22.50 -23.80 -8.96
N GLU A 248 22.38 -25.12 -8.77
CA GLU A 248 21.47 -25.72 -7.79
C GLU A 248 21.81 -25.33 -6.34
N ALA A 249 23.07 -25.45 -5.97
CA ALA A 249 23.55 -25.08 -4.63
C ALA A 249 23.33 -23.58 -4.37
N ALA A 250 23.66 -22.73 -5.35
CA ALA A 250 23.43 -21.29 -5.27
C ALA A 250 21.93 -20.96 -5.10
N ALA A 251 21.07 -21.58 -5.91
CA ALA A 251 19.63 -21.39 -5.84
C ALA A 251 19.07 -21.85 -4.48
N GLY A 252 19.54 -22.99 -3.96
CA GLY A 252 19.15 -23.52 -2.66
C GLY A 252 19.50 -22.57 -1.51
N LEU A 253 20.73 -22.07 -1.49
CA LEU A 253 21.19 -21.11 -0.49
C LEU A 253 20.45 -19.77 -0.58
N LEU A 254 20.29 -19.24 -1.79
CA LEU A 254 19.57 -17.98 -2.03
C LEU A 254 18.11 -18.10 -1.62
N ARG A 255 17.44 -19.20 -1.99
CA ARG A 255 16.06 -19.47 -1.58
C ARG A 255 15.91 -19.54 -0.07
N ALA A 256 16.79 -20.27 0.62
CA ALA A 256 16.74 -20.41 2.07
C ALA A 256 16.91 -19.05 2.78
N MET A 257 17.90 -18.26 2.33
CA MET A 257 18.13 -16.91 2.84
C MET A 257 16.91 -16.00 2.59
N LEU A 258 16.40 -15.94 1.36
CA LEU A 258 15.27 -15.08 1.00
C LEU A 258 14.01 -15.41 1.82
N ARG A 259 13.70 -16.69 2.03
CA ARG A 259 12.56 -17.11 2.87
C ARG A 259 12.66 -16.56 4.30
N GLN A 260 13.84 -16.61 4.89
CA GLN A 260 14.06 -16.12 6.25
C GLN A 260 14.06 -14.59 6.30
N GLN A 261 14.78 -13.95 5.38
CA GLN A 261 15.01 -12.51 5.45
C GLN A 261 13.77 -11.71 5.03
N MET A 262 13.02 -12.12 4.00
CA MET A 262 11.83 -11.38 3.59
C MET A 262 10.82 -11.26 4.73
N SER A 263 10.40 -12.39 5.30
CA SER A 263 9.46 -12.41 6.43
C SER A 263 9.92 -11.55 7.62
N LEU A 264 11.23 -11.51 7.88
CA LEU A 264 11.80 -10.67 8.92
C LEU A 264 11.69 -9.18 8.58
N PHE A 265 12.02 -8.77 7.35
CA PHE A 265 11.88 -7.38 6.91
C PHE A 265 10.43 -6.93 6.83
N ASP A 266 9.48 -7.82 6.53
CA ASP A 266 8.05 -7.50 6.56
C ASP A 266 7.57 -7.24 7.99
N SER A 267 8.05 -8.04 8.94
CA SER A 267 7.79 -7.77 10.36
C SER A 267 8.36 -6.41 10.78
N LYS A 268 9.55 -6.03 10.27
CA LYS A 268 10.15 -4.71 10.53
C LYS A 268 9.42 -3.56 9.85
N LEU A 269 8.88 -3.75 8.65
CA LEU A 269 8.00 -2.78 8.01
C LEU A 269 6.77 -2.50 8.86
N VAL A 270 6.17 -3.55 9.43
CA VAL A 270 5.02 -3.43 10.31
C VAL A 270 5.37 -2.68 11.58
N GLU A 271 6.39 -3.15 12.31
CA GLU A 271 6.86 -2.52 13.54
C GLU A 271 7.19 -1.03 13.32
N ALA A 272 7.92 -0.70 12.25
CA ALA A 272 8.28 0.69 11.92
C ALA A 272 7.04 1.52 11.60
N SER A 273 6.10 1.00 10.81
CA SER A 273 4.86 1.72 10.48
C SER A 273 3.99 2.00 11.70
N GLU A 274 3.90 1.07 12.66
CA GLU A 274 3.11 1.22 13.89
C GLU A 274 3.76 2.15 14.90
N ALA A 275 5.09 2.28 14.85
CA ALA A 275 5.84 3.18 15.72
C ALA A 275 5.66 4.66 15.36
N ILE A 276 5.22 4.99 14.13
CA ILE A 276 5.03 6.36 13.68
C ILE A 276 3.83 7.00 14.40
N PRO A 277 4.02 8.06 15.19
CA PRO A 277 2.97 8.61 16.06
C PRO A 277 2.00 9.57 15.33
N PHE A 278 1.43 9.16 14.19
CA PHE A 278 0.51 9.98 13.38
C PHE A 278 -0.64 10.60 14.19
N THR A 279 -1.37 9.79 14.97
CA THR A 279 -2.51 10.27 15.77
C THR A 279 -2.09 11.23 16.89
N ALA A 280 -0.96 10.96 17.55
CA ALA A 280 -0.47 11.83 18.61
C ALA A 280 0.00 13.18 18.06
N PHE A 281 0.64 13.19 16.88
CA PHE A 281 1.03 14.41 16.21
C PHE A 281 -0.17 15.18 15.65
N ALA A 282 -1.18 14.48 15.11
CA ALA A 282 -2.45 15.09 14.71
C ALA A 282 -3.15 15.79 15.89
N ALA A 283 -3.18 15.15 17.07
CA ALA A 283 -3.72 15.76 18.29
C ALA A 283 -2.92 17.00 18.73
N LEU A 284 -1.59 16.96 18.60
CA LEU A 284 -0.73 18.12 18.84
C LEU A 284 -1.09 19.27 17.89
N LEU A 285 -1.20 19.03 16.58
CA LEU A 285 -1.56 20.06 15.60
C LEU A 285 -2.89 20.74 15.95
N ARG A 286 -3.91 19.97 16.34
CA ARG A 286 -5.20 20.52 16.80
C ARG A 286 -5.06 21.38 18.05
N SER A 287 -4.19 21.00 19.00
CA SER A 287 -3.99 21.75 20.25
C SER A 287 -3.25 23.08 20.05
N LEU A 288 -2.52 23.23 18.94
CA LEU A 288 -1.81 24.45 18.57
C LEU A 288 -2.70 25.46 17.86
N GLU A 289 -3.94 25.07 17.54
CA GLU A 289 -4.88 25.93 16.86
C GLU A 289 -5.45 27.00 17.81
N PRO A 290 -5.48 28.28 17.42
CA PRO A 290 -6.00 29.34 18.27
C PRO A 290 -7.47 29.10 18.66
N ALA A 291 -7.80 29.24 19.94
CA ALA A 291 -9.17 29.10 20.40
C ALA A 291 -10.06 30.20 19.81
N GLY A 292 -11.17 29.80 19.17
CA GLY A 292 -12.17 30.72 18.60
C GLY A 292 -12.03 31.00 17.11
N GLU A 293 -11.02 30.45 16.42
CA GLU A 293 -10.97 30.44 14.96
C GLU A 293 -11.68 29.18 14.41
N PRO A 294 -12.39 29.28 13.27
CA PRO A 294 -12.96 28.10 12.62
C PRO A 294 -11.85 27.10 12.32
N ALA A 295 -12.07 25.81 12.66
CA ALA A 295 -11.05 24.74 12.62
C ALA A 295 -10.09 24.89 11.43
N GLY A 296 -8.91 25.38 11.72
CA GLY A 296 -8.00 26.00 10.78
C GLY A 296 -7.17 25.01 9.97
N VAL A 297 -6.15 25.57 9.33
CA VAL A 297 -5.18 24.87 8.45
C VAL A 297 -4.47 23.73 9.19
N LEU A 298 -4.31 23.82 10.52
CA LEU A 298 -3.68 22.78 11.34
C LEU A 298 -4.62 21.59 11.57
N SER A 299 -5.91 21.83 11.80
CA SER A 299 -6.91 20.76 11.90
C SER A 299 -7.06 19.97 10.59
N ALA A 300 -6.99 20.66 9.44
CA ALA A 300 -6.97 19.99 8.13
C ALA A 300 -5.72 19.10 7.95
N ALA A 301 -4.54 19.57 8.37
CA ALA A 301 -3.32 18.75 8.34
C ALA A 301 -3.39 17.57 9.32
N ALA A 302 -3.97 17.76 10.50
CA ALA A 302 -4.21 16.69 11.47
C ALA A 302 -5.09 15.58 10.88
N GLN A 303 -6.18 15.95 10.21
CA GLN A 303 -7.03 14.99 9.49
C GLN A 303 -6.25 14.27 8.37
N GLY A 304 -5.42 15.01 7.63
CA GLY A 304 -4.55 14.42 6.60
C GLY A 304 -3.60 13.36 7.14
N LEU A 305 -3.01 13.57 8.31
CA LEU A 305 -2.12 12.61 8.98
C LEU A 305 -2.86 11.35 9.46
N GLU A 306 -4.06 11.51 10.02
CA GLU A 306 -4.89 10.37 10.44
C GLU A 306 -5.32 9.52 9.24
N ASP A 307 -5.68 10.17 8.14
CA ASP A 307 -6.05 9.45 6.93
C ASP A 307 -4.86 8.73 6.29
N ILE A 308 -3.65 9.31 6.37
CA ILE A 308 -2.40 8.65 5.99
C ILE A 308 -2.17 7.40 6.84
N ASP A 309 -2.35 7.48 8.15
CA ASP A 309 -2.19 6.36 9.09
C ASP A 309 -3.15 5.21 8.75
N VAL A 310 -4.44 5.51 8.56
CA VAL A 310 -5.44 4.51 8.15
C VAL A 310 -5.05 3.83 6.85
N ARG A 311 -4.67 4.61 5.82
CA ARG A 311 -4.27 4.08 4.52
C ARG A 311 -3.03 3.18 4.63
N LEU A 312 -2.01 3.60 5.38
CA LEU A 312 -0.78 2.83 5.53
C LEU A 312 -1.05 1.49 6.21
N ARG A 313 -1.91 1.47 7.25
CA ARG A 313 -2.35 0.24 7.91
C ARG A 313 -3.07 -0.70 6.94
N ASP A 314 -4.00 -0.18 6.14
CA ASP A 314 -4.73 -1.00 5.16
C ASP A 314 -3.80 -1.57 4.09
N ARG A 315 -2.90 -0.74 3.52
CA ARG A 315 -1.90 -1.19 2.54
C ARG A 315 -1.01 -2.29 3.07
N ARG A 316 -0.55 -2.16 4.32
CA ARG A 316 0.26 -3.15 5.01
C ARG A 316 -0.47 -4.46 5.21
N VAL A 317 -1.72 -4.43 5.68
CA VAL A 317 -2.51 -5.66 5.87
C VAL A 317 -2.71 -6.37 4.54
N ILE A 318 -3.02 -5.64 3.46
CA ILE A 318 -3.16 -6.21 2.12
C ILE A 318 -1.84 -6.83 1.65
N HIS A 319 -0.71 -6.14 1.86
CA HIS A 319 0.63 -6.66 1.52
C HIS A 319 0.96 -7.96 2.26
N GLN A 320 0.72 -8.02 3.57
CA GLN A 320 0.92 -9.23 4.38
C GLN A 320 0.09 -10.41 3.89
N LEU A 321 -1.18 -10.18 3.52
CA LEU A 321 -2.04 -11.23 2.99
C LEU A 321 -1.53 -11.75 1.63
N TRP A 322 -1.08 -10.85 0.73
CA TRP A 322 -0.49 -11.26 -0.54
C TRP A 322 0.81 -12.04 -0.36
N GLN A 323 1.64 -11.64 0.60
CA GLN A 323 2.85 -12.37 0.92
C GLN A 323 2.54 -13.77 1.48
N GLN A 324 1.54 -13.89 2.36
CA GLN A 324 1.08 -15.19 2.85
C GLN A 324 0.58 -16.08 1.69
N ALA A 325 -0.14 -15.50 0.74
CA ALA A 325 -0.56 -16.19 -0.47
C ALA A 325 0.65 -16.66 -1.30
N GLU A 326 1.65 -15.81 -1.52
CA GLU A 326 2.87 -16.16 -2.25
C GLU A 326 3.70 -17.25 -1.55
N ALA A 327 3.88 -17.16 -0.24
CA ALA A 327 4.54 -18.21 0.53
C ALA A 327 3.80 -19.55 0.42
N THR A 328 2.47 -19.52 0.42
CA THR A 328 1.63 -20.70 0.25
C THR A 328 1.74 -21.26 -1.17
N LEU A 329 1.79 -20.41 -2.20
CA LEU A 329 2.02 -20.81 -3.59
C LEU A 329 3.34 -21.55 -3.76
N VAL A 330 4.41 -21.05 -3.14
CA VAL A 330 5.73 -21.70 -3.19
C VAL A 330 5.68 -23.11 -2.57
N ASN A 331 4.97 -23.30 -1.46
CA ASN A 331 4.78 -24.63 -0.86
C ASN A 331 4.00 -25.56 -1.80
N ILE A 332 2.97 -25.05 -2.47
CA ILE A 332 2.22 -25.80 -3.49
C ILE A 332 3.13 -26.18 -4.67
N GLU A 333 3.95 -25.26 -5.18
CA GLU A 333 4.93 -25.54 -6.23
C GLU A 333 5.88 -26.69 -5.87
N GLU A 334 6.38 -26.72 -4.63
CA GLU A 334 7.25 -27.78 -4.14
C GLU A 334 6.54 -29.13 -4.02
N LEU A 335 5.30 -29.14 -3.54
CA LEU A 335 4.48 -30.35 -3.45
C LEU A 335 4.12 -30.91 -4.83
N LEU A 336 3.87 -30.04 -5.82
CA LEU A 336 3.58 -30.46 -7.18
C LEU A 336 4.81 -31.01 -7.92
N ARG A 337 6.03 -30.59 -7.55
CA ARG A 337 7.30 -31.11 -8.12
C ARG A 337 7.74 -32.42 -7.47
N SER A 338 7.33 -32.70 -6.24
CA SER A 338 7.61 -33.95 -5.54
C SER A 338 6.49 -34.97 -5.76
N THR A 339 6.61 -36.20 -5.24
CA THR A 339 5.51 -37.19 -5.21
C THR A 339 4.41 -36.83 -4.19
N GLY A 340 4.16 -35.52 -4.02
CA GLY A 340 3.50 -34.88 -2.88
C GLY A 340 2.24 -35.58 -2.39
N ARG A 341 2.01 -35.51 -1.08
CA ARG A 341 0.81 -36.07 -0.46
C ARG A 341 -0.39 -35.17 -0.76
N GLN A 342 -1.42 -35.72 -1.41
CA GLN A 342 -2.66 -34.99 -1.76
C GLN A 342 -3.28 -34.23 -0.58
N ILE A 343 -3.14 -34.75 0.65
CA ILE A 343 -3.62 -34.11 1.88
C ILE A 343 -2.91 -32.78 2.14
N GLU A 344 -1.59 -32.73 1.99
CA GLU A 344 -0.78 -31.51 2.19
C GLU A 344 -1.09 -30.48 1.10
N LEU A 345 -1.26 -30.94 -0.15
CA LEU A 345 -1.68 -30.09 -1.26
C LEU A 345 -3.04 -29.44 -0.98
N ASN A 346 -4.03 -30.22 -0.57
CA ASN A 346 -5.37 -29.71 -0.22
C ASN A 346 -5.31 -28.70 0.94
N PHE A 347 -4.48 -28.96 1.95
CA PHE A 347 -4.29 -28.04 3.08
C PHE A 347 -3.74 -26.68 2.62
N HIS A 348 -2.68 -26.66 1.80
CA HIS A 348 -2.12 -25.41 1.31
C HIS A 348 -3.06 -24.68 0.35
N CYS A 349 -3.80 -25.39 -0.50
CA CYS A 349 -4.80 -24.75 -1.36
C CYS A 349 -5.92 -24.06 -0.56
N ARG A 350 -6.40 -24.67 0.55
CA ARG A 350 -7.38 -24.00 1.44
C ARG A 350 -6.81 -22.72 2.05
N ASN A 351 -5.60 -22.77 2.59
CA ASN A 351 -4.95 -21.59 3.15
C ASN A 351 -4.78 -20.48 2.11
N LEU A 352 -4.51 -20.84 0.86
CA LEU A 352 -4.41 -19.88 -0.24
C LEU A 352 -5.76 -19.25 -0.58
N VAL A 353 -6.82 -20.06 -0.66
CA VAL A 353 -8.20 -19.58 -0.88
C VAL A 353 -8.63 -18.62 0.22
N ASP A 354 -8.37 -18.97 1.48
CA ASP A 354 -8.72 -18.13 2.63
C ASP A 354 -7.97 -16.79 2.61
N ALA A 355 -6.67 -16.80 2.27
CA ALA A 355 -5.87 -15.59 2.11
C ALA A 355 -6.41 -14.70 0.98
N LEU A 356 -6.73 -15.28 -0.19
CA LEU A 356 -7.26 -14.55 -1.34
C LEU A 356 -8.68 -13.99 -1.09
N ARG A 357 -9.54 -14.71 -0.37
CA ARG A 357 -10.85 -14.21 0.07
C ARG A 357 -10.70 -13.04 1.06
N ALA A 358 -9.76 -13.14 1.99
CA ALA A 358 -9.47 -12.04 2.93
C ALA A 358 -8.95 -10.79 2.21
N ILE A 359 -8.15 -10.96 1.14
CA ILE A 359 -7.73 -9.86 0.27
C ILE A 359 -8.94 -9.25 -0.42
N SER A 360 -9.75 -10.03 -1.15
CA SER A 360 -10.91 -9.54 -1.90
C SER A 360 -11.89 -8.75 -1.01
N ALA A 361 -12.16 -9.25 0.20
CA ALA A 361 -13.02 -8.58 1.17
C ALA A 361 -12.50 -7.19 1.61
N ARG A 362 -11.18 -6.95 1.56
CA ARG A 362 -10.54 -5.69 1.95
C ARG A 362 -10.26 -4.77 0.78
N SER A 363 -9.86 -5.33 -0.35
CA SER A 363 -9.49 -4.57 -1.54
C SER A 363 -10.66 -4.33 -2.47
N LEU A 364 -11.88 -4.84 -2.20
CA LEU A 364 -13.01 -4.80 -3.14
C LEU A 364 -12.54 -5.15 -4.55
N ASP A 365 -11.72 -6.19 -4.65
CA ASP A 365 -11.13 -6.66 -5.90
C ASP A 365 -11.82 -7.98 -6.23
N ASP A 366 -12.91 -7.87 -6.99
CA ASP A 366 -13.75 -9.01 -7.39
C ASP A 366 -12.97 -9.91 -8.37
N GLU A 367 -11.97 -9.37 -9.07
CA GLU A 367 -11.09 -10.12 -9.97
C GLU A 367 -10.28 -11.19 -9.21
N VAL A 368 -10.06 -11.01 -7.90
CA VAL A 368 -9.42 -12.02 -7.04
C VAL A 368 -10.29 -13.27 -6.87
N LEU A 369 -11.61 -13.11 -6.83
CA LEU A 369 -12.55 -14.24 -6.76
C LEU A 369 -12.70 -14.92 -8.12
N ASP A 370 -12.62 -14.16 -9.21
CA ASP A 370 -12.62 -14.70 -10.57
C ASP A 370 -11.37 -15.57 -10.83
N MET A 371 -10.21 -15.16 -10.31
CA MET A 371 -8.98 -15.98 -10.34
C MET A 371 -9.15 -17.34 -9.65
N LEU A 372 -9.81 -17.36 -8.48
CA LEU A 372 -10.09 -18.59 -7.75
C LEU A 372 -10.99 -19.51 -8.57
N THR A 373 -11.99 -18.95 -9.23
CA THR A 373 -12.91 -19.68 -10.11
C THR A 373 -12.18 -20.29 -11.31
N LEU A 374 -11.33 -19.49 -11.99
CA LEU A 374 -10.53 -19.93 -13.13
C LEU A 374 -9.52 -21.04 -12.78
N ALA A 375 -9.01 -21.06 -11.56
CA ALA A 375 -8.10 -22.11 -11.06
C ALA A 375 -8.82 -23.37 -10.56
N GLY A 376 -10.16 -23.40 -10.58
CA GLY A 376 -10.95 -24.48 -9.97
C GLY A 376 -10.88 -24.51 -8.44
N LEU A 377 -10.54 -23.38 -7.81
CA LEU A 377 -10.38 -23.17 -6.37
C LEU A 377 -11.56 -22.39 -5.73
N GLY A 378 -12.69 -22.26 -6.44
CA GLY A 378 -13.82 -21.41 -6.04
C GLY A 378 -14.50 -21.82 -4.72
N ASP A 379 -14.42 -23.10 -4.34
CA ASP A 379 -14.99 -23.62 -3.11
C ASP A 379 -13.97 -24.45 -2.30
N ALA A 380 -13.70 -24.03 -1.06
CA ALA A 380 -12.66 -24.59 -0.20
C ALA A 380 -12.94 -26.06 0.23
N ASP A 381 -14.21 -26.47 0.11
CA ASP A 381 -14.69 -27.81 0.44
C ASP A 381 -14.76 -28.76 -0.76
N THR A 382 -14.56 -28.26 -1.98
CA THR A 382 -14.54 -29.12 -3.17
C THR A 382 -13.18 -29.83 -3.28
N PRO A 383 -13.14 -31.17 -3.40
CA PRO A 383 -11.89 -31.88 -3.62
C PRO A 383 -11.22 -31.42 -4.92
N LEU A 384 -9.94 -31.06 -4.83
CA LEU A 384 -9.13 -30.68 -5.98
C LEU A 384 -8.98 -31.83 -6.96
N GLU A 385 -9.43 -31.62 -8.20
CA GLU A 385 -9.06 -32.43 -9.37
C GLU A 385 -7.56 -32.22 -9.68
N PRO A 386 -6.67 -33.18 -9.39
CA PRO A 386 -5.22 -32.93 -9.37
C PRO A 386 -4.66 -32.54 -10.74
N GLU A 387 -5.20 -33.13 -11.81
CA GLU A 387 -4.71 -32.90 -13.18
C GLU A 387 -5.22 -31.59 -13.79
N GLY A 388 -6.44 -31.17 -13.44
CA GLY A 388 -6.96 -29.85 -13.82
C GLY A 388 -6.21 -28.73 -13.12
N PHE A 389 -6.02 -28.88 -11.80
CA PHE A 389 -5.27 -27.93 -10.99
C PHE A 389 -3.82 -27.79 -11.44
N LYS A 390 -3.09 -28.90 -11.62
CA LYS A 390 -1.70 -28.87 -12.12
C LYS A 390 -1.53 -28.10 -13.44
N ARG A 391 -2.51 -28.19 -14.35
CA ARG A 391 -2.47 -27.49 -15.64
C ARG A 391 -2.76 -25.99 -15.50
N ALA A 392 -3.72 -25.61 -14.66
CA ALA A 392 -4.10 -24.21 -14.45
C ALA A 392 -3.13 -23.46 -13.52
N PHE A 393 -2.46 -24.20 -12.63
CA PHE A 393 -1.67 -23.64 -11.54
C PHE A 393 -0.54 -22.69 -11.98
N PRO A 394 0.25 -22.95 -13.05
CA PRO A 394 1.28 -22.01 -13.50
C PRO A 394 0.73 -20.64 -13.95
N ALA A 395 -0.43 -20.62 -14.59
CA ALA A 395 -1.09 -19.38 -15.00
C ALA A 395 -1.64 -18.63 -13.78
N PHE A 396 -2.29 -19.37 -12.87
CA PHE A 396 -2.81 -18.82 -11.62
C PHE A 396 -1.71 -18.26 -10.71
N SER A 397 -0.60 -18.98 -10.52
CA SER A 397 0.51 -18.52 -9.68
C SER A 397 1.18 -17.27 -10.25
N ARG A 398 1.27 -17.17 -11.59
CA ARG A 398 1.75 -15.97 -12.27
C ARG A 398 0.84 -14.76 -11.98
N GLU A 399 -0.47 -14.93 -12.08
CA GLU A 399 -1.40 -13.82 -11.83
C GLU A 399 -1.35 -13.35 -10.36
N VAL A 400 -1.31 -14.27 -9.40
CA VAL A 400 -1.13 -13.93 -7.97
C VAL A 400 0.15 -13.13 -7.74
N ARG A 401 1.27 -13.52 -8.37
CA ARG A 401 2.54 -12.78 -8.29
C ARG A 401 2.46 -11.38 -8.89
N VAL A 402 1.77 -11.22 -10.03
CA VAL A 402 1.55 -9.91 -10.66
C VAL A 402 0.78 -9.00 -9.70
N ARG A 403 -0.29 -9.51 -9.08
CA ARG A 403 -1.13 -8.76 -8.12
C ARG A 403 -0.36 -8.43 -6.85
N PHE A 404 0.45 -9.35 -6.33
CA PHE A 404 1.33 -9.07 -5.20
C PHE A 404 2.33 -7.96 -5.54
N GLN A 405 2.98 -8.01 -6.72
CA GLN A 405 3.89 -6.96 -7.17
C GLN A 405 3.19 -5.59 -7.27
N GLN A 406 1.94 -5.55 -7.73
CA GLN A 406 1.16 -4.31 -7.75
C GLN A 406 0.90 -3.78 -6.33
N ALA A 407 0.51 -4.65 -5.39
CA ALA A 407 0.32 -4.28 -3.99
C ALA A 407 1.61 -3.76 -3.35
N ASP A 408 2.75 -4.41 -3.62
CA ASP A 408 4.07 -4.02 -3.13
C ASP A 408 4.53 -2.68 -3.72
N ASN A 409 4.30 -2.45 -5.02
CA ASN A 409 4.58 -1.18 -5.68
C ASN A 409 3.73 -0.03 -5.11
N ARG A 410 2.45 -0.28 -4.80
CA ARG A 410 1.57 0.72 -4.17
C ARG A 410 2.07 1.12 -2.78
N LEU A 411 2.49 0.13 -1.98
CA LEU A 411 3.10 0.40 -0.67
C LEU A 411 4.38 1.22 -0.82
N LEU A 412 5.25 0.87 -1.78
CA LEU A 412 6.46 1.64 -2.09
C LEU A 412 6.16 3.09 -2.49
N GLN A 413 5.18 3.31 -3.36
CA GLN A 413 4.75 4.65 -3.78
C GLN A 413 4.23 5.48 -2.60
N ASP A 414 3.38 4.89 -1.75
CA ASP A 414 2.86 5.56 -0.56
C ASP A 414 4.02 5.92 0.41
N CYS A 415 4.95 4.99 0.68
CA CYS A 415 6.17 5.27 1.45
C CYS A 415 7.03 6.39 0.83
N GLY A 416 7.18 6.37 -0.50
CA GLY A 416 7.92 7.38 -1.25
C GLY A 416 7.29 8.78 -1.13
N LYS A 417 5.95 8.87 -1.12
CA LYS A 417 5.23 10.13 -0.88
C LYS A 417 5.47 10.63 0.55
N LEU A 418 5.44 9.74 1.54
CA LEU A 418 5.65 10.11 2.94
C LEU A 418 7.04 10.70 3.21
N LYS A 419 8.04 10.39 2.39
CA LYS A 419 9.36 11.04 2.42
C LYS A 419 9.26 12.57 2.35
N LEU A 420 8.27 13.11 1.63
CA LEU A 420 8.07 14.56 1.48
C LEU A 420 7.72 15.25 2.81
N LEU A 421 7.35 14.49 3.85
CA LEU A 421 7.08 15.01 5.19
C LEU A 421 8.36 15.13 6.04
N GLN A 422 9.47 14.47 5.68
CA GLN A 422 10.68 14.44 6.50
C GLN A 422 11.31 15.82 6.68
N GLU A 423 11.45 16.59 5.61
CA GLU A 423 12.06 17.93 5.64
C GLU A 423 11.30 18.93 6.55
N PRO A 424 9.97 19.12 6.41
CA PRO A 424 9.25 19.99 7.32
C PRO A 424 9.21 19.44 8.75
N LEU A 425 9.18 18.11 8.96
CA LEU A 425 9.27 17.53 10.30
C LEU A 425 10.62 17.84 10.97
N ARG A 426 11.74 17.70 10.25
CA ARG A 426 13.07 18.07 10.74
C ARG A 426 13.18 19.56 11.08
N THR A 427 12.55 20.42 10.28
CA THR A 427 12.49 21.85 10.59
C THR A 427 11.77 22.10 11.92
N LEU A 428 10.71 21.35 12.20
CA LEU A 428 9.94 21.42 13.45
C LEU A 428 10.68 20.81 14.64
N GLU A 429 11.68 19.95 14.44
CA GLU A 429 12.57 19.46 15.50
C GLU A 429 13.48 20.58 16.06
N GLY A 430 13.60 21.69 15.33
CA GLY A 430 14.50 22.81 15.62
C GLY A 430 15.90 22.55 15.09
N ASP A 431 16.52 23.57 14.46
CA ASP A 431 17.95 23.55 14.16
C ASP A 431 18.71 23.25 15.46
N ALA A 432 19.45 22.13 15.46
CA ALA A 432 20.44 21.85 16.48
C ALA A 432 21.64 22.78 16.35
#